data_AF-C9JL19-F1
#
_entry.id   AF-C9JL19-F1
#
_cell.length_a   1.000
_cell.length_b   1.000
_cell.length_c   1.000
_cell.angle_alpha   90.00
_cell.angle_beta   90.00
_cell.angle_gamma   90.00
#
_symmetry.space_group_name_H-M   'P 1'
#
loop_
_entity.id
_entity.type
_entity.pdbx_description
1 polymer ?
#
loop_
_entity_poly.entity_id
_entity_poly.type
_entity_poly.pdbx_seq_one_letter_code
_entity_poly.pdbx_strand_id
1 'polypeptide(L)'
;MLRLPTVFRQMRPVSRVLAPHLTRAYAKDVKFGADARALMLQGVDLLADAVAVTMGPKGRTVIIEQSWGSPKVTKDGVTVAKS
;
A
#
# COMPACT_ATOMS: atom_id res chain seq x y z
N MET A 1 -33.46 -69.43 -11.37
CA MET A 1 -33.36 -68.14 -12.09
C MET A 1 -33.87 -67.09 -11.13
N LEU A 2 -33.04 -66.30 -10.45
CA LEU A 2 -32.54 -65.01 -10.94
C LEU A 2 -31.28 -64.59 -10.13
N ARG A 3 -30.22 -64.24 -10.85
CA ARG A 3 -28.96 -63.64 -10.35
C ARG A 3 -29.20 -62.17 -10.01
N LEU A 4 -28.88 -61.72 -8.80
CA LEU A 4 -28.81 -60.30 -8.44
C LEU A 4 -27.38 -59.78 -8.69
N PRO A 5 -27.19 -58.66 -9.43
CA PRO A 5 -25.87 -58.14 -9.73
C PRO A 5 -25.33 -57.24 -8.61
N THR A 6 -24.05 -57.43 -8.33
CA THR A 6 -23.17 -56.52 -7.59
C THR A 6 -23.05 -55.19 -8.33
N VAL A 7 -23.65 -54.12 -7.79
CA VAL A 7 -23.37 -52.74 -8.21
C VAL A 7 -23.16 -51.89 -6.98
N PHE A 8 -22.01 -52.09 -6.31
CA PHE A 8 -21.51 -51.13 -5.33
C PHE A 8 -20.77 -50.02 -6.09
N ARG A 9 -21.53 -49.11 -6.69
CA ARG A 9 -20.99 -47.90 -7.33
C ARG A 9 -20.55 -46.96 -6.22
N GLN A 10 -19.26 -46.94 -5.97
CA GLN A 10 -18.56 -46.03 -5.07
C GLN A 10 -18.87 -44.57 -5.47
N MET A 11 -19.84 -43.94 -4.81
CA MET A 11 -20.04 -42.49 -4.87
C MET A 11 -18.90 -41.82 -4.11
N ARG A 12 -17.91 -41.30 -4.82
CA ARG A 12 -17.02 -40.28 -4.25
C ARG A 12 -17.82 -38.97 -4.18
N PRO A 13 -18.07 -38.39 -3.00
CA PRO A 13 -18.64 -37.06 -2.95
C PRO A 13 -17.58 -36.09 -3.48
N VAL A 14 -17.81 -35.50 -4.65
CA VAL A 14 -17.06 -34.32 -5.10
C VAL A 14 -17.62 -33.14 -4.31
N SER A 15 -17.24 -33.06 -3.03
CA SER A 15 -17.47 -31.87 -2.22
C SER A 15 -16.44 -30.84 -2.66
N ARG A 16 -16.65 -30.23 -3.83
CA ARG A 16 -15.93 -29.02 -4.21
C ARG A 16 -16.48 -27.91 -3.34
N VAL A 17 -15.90 -27.76 -2.15
CA VAL A 17 -16.12 -26.64 -1.26
C VAL A 17 -15.90 -25.38 -2.08
N LEU A 18 -16.99 -24.65 -2.35
CA LEU A 18 -16.93 -23.29 -2.84
C LEU A 18 -16.29 -22.47 -1.72
N ALA A 19 -14.96 -22.39 -1.71
CA ALA A 19 -14.28 -21.42 -0.89
C ALA A 19 -14.79 -20.05 -1.34
N PRO A 20 -15.45 -19.25 -0.47
CA PRO A 20 -15.71 -17.87 -0.82
C PRO A 20 -14.34 -17.23 -0.99
N HIS A 21 -14.05 -16.74 -2.19
CA HIS A 21 -13.01 -15.73 -2.34
C HIS A 21 -13.46 -14.56 -1.47
N LEU A 22 -12.94 -14.51 -0.24
CA LEU A 22 -13.09 -13.37 0.65
C LEU A 22 -12.37 -12.20 -0.05
N THR A 23 -13.10 -11.46 -0.88
CA THR A 23 -12.64 -10.19 -1.39
C THR A 23 -12.47 -9.30 -0.18
N ARG A 24 -11.22 -9.13 0.26
CA ARG A 24 -10.88 -8.26 1.38
C ARG A 24 -11.19 -6.83 0.98
N ALA A 25 -12.41 -6.39 1.23
CA ALA A 25 -12.85 -5.03 1.00
C ALA A 25 -12.50 -4.19 2.24
N TYR A 26 -11.69 -3.16 2.05
CA TYR A 26 -11.40 -2.16 3.07
C TYR A 26 -12.32 -0.96 2.86
N ALA A 27 -12.90 -0.43 3.95
CA ALA A 27 -13.62 0.83 3.89
C ALA A 27 -12.69 1.95 3.36
N LYS A 28 -13.23 2.84 2.53
CA LYS A 28 -12.50 3.96 1.92
C LYS A 28 -13.20 5.26 2.25
N ASP A 29 -12.43 6.26 2.66
CA ASP A 29 -12.88 7.64 2.74
C ASP A 29 -12.68 8.30 1.37
N VAL A 30 -13.70 8.97 0.84
CA VAL A 30 -13.69 9.57 -0.49
C VAL A 30 -14.10 11.03 -0.40
N LYS A 31 -13.16 11.92 -0.73
CA LYS A 31 -13.35 13.38 -0.71
C LYS A 31 -13.34 13.92 -2.14
N PHE A 32 -14.13 14.97 -2.39
CA PHE A 32 -14.31 15.55 -3.71
C PHE A 32 -14.06 17.06 -3.71
N GLY A 33 -13.87 17.63 -4.90
CA GLY A 33 -13.92 19.08 -5.10
C GLY A 33 -12.74 19.82 -4.48
N ALA A 34 -13.04 21.03 -3.97
CA ALA A 34 -12.04 21.96 -3.45
C ALA A 34 -11.36 21.44 -2.18
N ASP A 35 -12.11 20.81 -1.29
CA ASP A 35 -11.59 20.31 -0.01
C ASP A 35 -10.51 19.24 -0.21
N ALA A 36 -10.73 18.32 -1.16
CA ALA A 36 -9.73 17.31 -1.52
C ALA A 36 -8.45 17.96 -2.07
N ARG A 37 -8.57 18.99 -2.92
CA ARG A 37 -7.43 19.72 -3.48
C ARG A 37 -6.68 20.53 -2.43
N ALA A 38 -7.39 21.13 -1.48
CA ALA A 38 -6.76 21.88 -0.38
C ALA A 38 -5.89 20.97 0.49
N LEU A 39 -6.38 19.76 0.81
CA LEU A 39 -5.60 18.77 1.55
C LEU A 39 -4.37 18.27 0.76
N MET A 40 -4.52 18.07 -0.56
CA MET A 40 -3.39 17.72 -1.42
C MET A 40 -2.35 18.84 -1.48
N LEU A 41 -2.78 20.08 -1.65
CA LEU A 41 -1.91 21.24 -1.74
C LEU A 41 -1.05 21.39 -0.47
N GLN A 42 -1.67 21.24 0.72
CA GLN A 42 -0.93 21.27 1.99
C GLN A 42 0.19 20.22 2.03
N GLY A 43 -0.06 19.00 1.56
CA GLY A 43 0.95 17.95 1.51
C GLY A 43 2.07 18.24 0.50
N VAL A 44 1.71 18.83 -0.65
CA VAL A 44 2.69 19.25 -1.67
C VAL A 44 3.57 20.37 -1.16
N ASP A 45 2.99 21.38 -0.52
CA ASP A 45 3.72 22.53 0.03
C ASP A 45 4.72 22.08 1.09
N LEU A 46 4.31 21.20 2.01
CA LEU A 46 5.19 20.66 3.05
C LEU A 46 6.40 19.93 2.45
N LEU A 47 6.17 19.09 1.43
CA LEU A 47 7.26 18.37 0.75
C LEU A 47 8.16 19.33 -0.02
N ALA A 48 7.56 20.27 -0.76
CA ALA A 48 8.29 21.23 -1.58
C ALA A 48 9.21 22.12 -0.72
N ASP A 49 8.70 22.63 0.40
CA ASP A 49 9.48 23.44 1.34
C ASP A 49 10.68 22.67 1.90
N ALA A 50 10.49 21.40 2.26
CA ALA A 50 11.56 20.54 2.77
C ALA A 50 12.63 20.23 1.70
N VAL A 51 12.25 20.08 0.43
CA VAL A 51 13.20 19.75 -0.66
C VAL A 51 13.91 21.00 -1.17
N ALA A 52 13.19 22.14 -1.28
CA ALA A 52 13.70 23.36 -1.86
C ALA A 52 14.94 23.91 -1.14
N VAL A 53 15.06 23.72 0.17
CA VAL A 53 16.24 24.17 0.94
C VAL A 53 17.54 23.52 0.48
N THR A 54 17.48 22.38 -0.21
CA THR A 54 18.66 21.65 -0.70
C THR A 54 19.16 22.15 -2.06
N MET A 55 18.42 23.04 -2.73
CA MET A 55 18.70 23.44 -4.10
C MET A 55 19.93 24.33 -4.26
N GLY A 56 20.67 24.09 -5.34
CA GLY A 56 21.79 24.91 -5.81
C GLY A 56 23.07 24.75 -5.00
N PRO A 57 24.15 25.44 -5.41
CA PRO A 57 25.47 25.31 -4.79
C PRO A 57 25.51 25.80 -3.33
N LYS A 58 24.55 26.64 -2.93
CA LYS A 58 24.39 27.14 -1.55
C LYS A 58 23.25 26.43 -0.79
N GLY A 59 22.77 25.29 -1.29
CA GLY A 59 21.76 24.47 -0.62
C GLY A 59 22.18 24.08 0.81
N ARG A 60 21.19 24.03 1.70
CA ARG A 60 21.33 23.64 3.11
C ARG A 60 21.09 22.14 3.27
N THR A 61 21.57 21.60 4.38
CA THR A 61 21.37 20.20 4.76
C THR A 61 20.05 20.00 5.48
N VAL A 62 19.40 18.89 5.18
CA VAL A 62 18.22 18.36 5.87
C VAL A 62 18.66 17.16 6.71
N ILE A 63 18.08 17.03 7.91
CA ILE A 63 18.34 15.94 8.84
C ILE A 63 17.12 15.02 8.83
N ILE A 64 17.35 13.73 8.60
CA ILE A 64 16.32 12.71 8.49
C ILE A 64 16.52 11.72 9.63
N GLU A 65 15.46 11.49 10.40
CA GLU A 65 15.44 10.47 11.46
C GLU A 65 15.59 9.07 10.84
N GLN A 66 16.33 8.19 11.52
CA GLN A 66 16.43 6.79 11.16
C GLN A 66 15.90 5.92 12.31
N SER A 67 15.24 4.81 11.99
CA SER A 67 14.69 3.90 13.01
C SER A 67 15.75 3.29 13.93
N TRP A 68 17.02 3.34 13.54
CA TRP A 68 18.17 2.90 14.33
C TRP A 68 19.42 3.69 13.93
N GLY A 69 20.34 3.86 14.86
CA GLY A 69 21.61 4.55 14.61
C GLY A 69 21.51 6.08 14.69
N SER A 70 22.44 6.75 13.99
CA SER A 70 22.50 8.22 13.94
C SER A 70 21.63 8.78 12.81
N PRO A 71 21.09 10.00 12.95
CA PRO A 71 20.27 10.62 11.92
C PRO A 71 21.07 10.87 10.63
N LYS A 72 20.40 10.75 9.48
CA LYS A 72 21.01 10.95 8.18
C LYS A 72 20.99 12.44 7.82
N VAL A 73 22.15 13.01 7.52
CA VAL A 73 22.28 14.41 7.08
C VAL A 73 22.54 14.43 5.57
N THR A 74 21.72 15.15 4.79
CA THR A 74 21.83 15.15 3.33
C THR A 74 21.53 16.51 2.69
N LYS A 75 22.11 16.78 1.51
CA LYS A 75 21.73 17.86 0.60
C LYS A 75 21.12 17.33 -0.71
N ASP A 76 20.87 16.03 -0.80
CA ASP A 76 20.23 15.43 -1.96
C ASP A 76 18.70 15.51 -1.81
N GLY A 77 18.07 16.35 -2.64
CA GLY A 77 16.62 16.53 -2.64
C GLY A 77 15.85 15.25 -2.97
N VAL A 78 16.43 14.32 -3.74
CA VAL A 78 15.78 13.03 -4.05
C VAL A 78 15.69 12.16 -2.80
N THR A 79 16.72 12.15 -1.97
CA THR A 79 16.70 11.45 -0.68
C THR A 79 15.68 12.07 0.27
N VAL A 80 15.60 13.41 0.34
CA VAL A 80 14.62 14.13 1.20
C VAL A 80 13.18 13.83 0.78
N ALA A 81 12.90 13.74 -0.53
CA ALA A 81 11.55 13.44 -1.02
C ALA A 81 11.08 12.01 -0.73
N LYS A 82 12.00 11.08 -0.43
CA LYS A 82 11.69 9.66 -0.18
C LYS A 82 11.51 9.31 1.29
N SER A 83 12.03 10.14 2.19
CA SER A 83 12.08 9.88 3.64
C SER A 83 10.78 10.17 4.36
#